data_AF-A0A7V9SXL5-F1
#
_entry.id   AF-A0A7V9SXL5-F1
#
_cell.length_a   1.000
_cell.length_b   1.000
_cell.length_c   1.000
_cell.angle_alpha   90.00
_cell.angle_beta   90.00
_cell.angle_gamma   90.00
#
_symmetry.space_group_name_H-M   'P 1'
#
loop_
_entity.id
_entity.type
_entity.pdbx_description
1 polymer ?
#
loop_
_entity_poly.entity_id
_entity_poly.type
_entity_poly.pdbx_seq_one_letter_code
_entity_poly.pdbx_strand_id
1 'polypeptide(L)'
;KSRWFVGFFSLLLSIRAVLYHIDLAQANILILAVAVFGLKLLTKKRETSAGAAVGISIVLKIITLPLAILFAARRDWRIVAGILIGVAAGVFLPAFVFGFERNWFYVDYWFKNVVLSTDVAANYNWGFKFNFSPEAQLFRFFSRVPAFENKGVEYYLMIFELPKQTIQLLAKAAFALMAAAIVFYGARYRKSSELIGKWGGVALCFSLMPIMSPVTQKHYFVMLLPAHVFVVYLWHRLQLKDKWFRFLVVAHFLLMTATTNAVGSFPGAVMAGAGGLVWGTLLLSAAIFRAAHCLSKPEKDI
;
A
#
# COMPACT_ATOMS: atom_id res chain seq x y z
N LYS A 1 -5.04 -7.39 28.30
CA LYS A 1 -5.75 -6.11 28.08
C LYS A 1 -5.19 -5.31 26.91
N SER A 2 -3.90 -4.92 26.91
CA SER A 2 -3.31 -4.12 25.82
C SER A 2 -3.38 -4.73 24.41
N ARG A 3 -3.16 -6.04 24.24
CA ARG A 3 -3.20 -6.68 22.90
C ARG A 3 -4.58 -6.57 22.26
N TRP A 4 -5.63 -6.77 23.05
CA TRP A 4 -7.02 -6.61 22.61
C TRP A 4 -7.33 -5.18 22.22
N PHE A 5 -6.86 -4.19 22.99
CA PHE A 5 -7.00 -2.79 22.65
C PHE A 5 -6.36 -2.47 21.30
N VAL A 6 -5.09 -2.86 21.10
CA VAL A 6 -4.40 -2.64 19.83
C VAL A 6 -5.13 -3.32 18.68
N GLY A 7 -5.53 -4.58 18.85
CA GLY A 7 -6.27 -5.32 17.83
C GLY A 7 -7.61 -4.65 17.47
N PHE A 8 -8.42 -4.31 18.47
CA PHE A 8 -9.73 -3.69 18.27
C PHE A 8 -9.63 -2.35 17.54
N PHE A 9 -8.79 -1.43 18.01
CA PHE A 9 -8.67 -0.11 17.37
C PHE A 9 -8.00 -0.19 16.00
N SER A 10 -7.07 -1.12 15.77
CA SER A 10 -6.49 -1.32 14.44
C SER A 10 -7.52 -1.86 13.45
N LEU A 11 -8.36 -2.79 13.89
CA LEU A 11 -9.48 -3.28 13.10
C LEU A 11 -10.48 -2.15 12.83
N LEU A 12 -10.81 -1.33 13.81
CA LEU A 12 -11.69 -0.17 13.65
C LEU A 12 -11.17 0.82 12.59
N LEU A 13 -9.86 1.10 12.58
CA LEU A 13 -9.24 1.94 11.54
C LEU A 13 -9.35 1.32 10.14
N SER A 14 -9.31 -0.01 10.04
CA SER A 14 -9.37 -0.78 8.79
C SER A 14 -10.76 -1.27 8.38
N ILE A 15 -11.78 -1.17 9.25
CA ILE A 15 -12.99 -2.00 9.13
C ILE A 15 -13.71 -1.81 7.80
N ARG A 16 -13.79 -0.56 7.31
CA ARG A 16 -14.38 -0.23 6.01
C ARG A 16 -13.71 -0.97 4.84
N ALA A 17 -12.39 -1.12 4.88
CA ALA A 17 -11.64 -1.80 3.85
C ALA A 17 -11.76 -3.33 3.98
N VAL A 18 -11.87 -3.84 5.21
CA VAL A 18 -12.12 -5.26 5.48
C VAL A 18 -13.51 -5.67 5.01
N LEU A 19 -14.56 -4.93 5.36
CA LEU A 19 -15.92 -5.23 4.94
C LEU A 19 -16.03 -5.20 3.40
N TYR A 20 -15.56 -4.14 2.76
CA TYR A 20 -15.57 -4.04 1.30
C TYR A 20 -14.76 -5.15 0.61
N HIS A 21 -13.70 -5.64 1.27
CA HIS A 21 -12.89 -6.76 0.77
C HIS A 21 -13.64 -8.09 0.86
N ILE A 22 -14.37 -8.32 1.97
CA ILE A 22 -15.22 -9.50 2.18
C ILE A 22 -16.39 -9.50 1.19
N ASP A 23 -17.06 -8.37 1.02
CA ASP A 23 -18.22 -8.23 0.11
C ASP A 23 -17.86 -8.59 -1.34
N LEU A 24 -16.62 -8.34 -1.75
CA LEU A 24 -16.11 -8.66 -3.09
C LEU A 24 -15.37 -10.01 -3.20
N ALA A 25 -15.31 -10.80 -2.12
CA ALA A 25 -14.64 -12.10 -2.06
C ALA A 25 -13.20 -12.10 -2.62
N GLN A 26 -12.43 -11.06 -2.31
CA GLN A 26 -11.13 -10.83 -2.95
C GLN A 26 -9.97 -11.61 -2.29
N ALA A 27 -8.90 -11.91 -3.03
CA ALA A 27 -7.77 -12.68 -2.49
C ALA A 27 -6.79 -11.86 -1.62
N ASN A 28 -6.93 -10.53 -1.53
CA ASN A 28 -5.94 -9.67 -0.85
C ASN A 28 -5.65 -10.04 0.60
N ILE A 29 -6.64 -10.55 1.36
CA ILE A 29 -6.41 -10.96 2.75
C ILE A 29 -5.50 -12.20 2.85
N LEU A 30 -5.56 -13.10 1.86
CA LEU A 30 -4.66 -14.25 1.77
C LEU A 30 -3.24 -13.80 1.44
N ILE A 31 -3.10 -12.86 0.49
CA ILE A 31 -1.80 -12.26 0.16
C ILE A 31 -1.21 -11.55 1.38
N LEU A 32 -2.03 -10.79 2.12
CA LEU A 32 -1.65 -10.17 3.38
C LEU A 32 -1.19 -11.22 4.41
N ALA A 33 -1.91 -12.33 4.54
CA ALA A 33 -1.56 -13.41 5.45
C ALA A 33 -0.20 -14.04 5.11
N VAL A 34 0.10 -14.26 3.82
CA VAL A 34 1.40 -14.77 3.37
C VAL A 34 2.52 -13.77 3.70
N ALA A 35 2.32 -12.47 3.42
CA ALA A 35 3.30 -11.44 3.75
C ALA A 35 3.55 -11.35 5.27
N VAL A 36 2.48 -11.36 6.08
CA VAL A 36 2.57 -11.35 7.55
C VAL A 36 3.21 -12.63 8.09
N PHE A 37 2.97 -13.78 7.46
CA PHE A 37 3.65 -15.03 7.79
C PHE A 37 5.17 -14.93 7.55
N GLY A 38 5.58 -14.34 6.41
CA GLY A 38 6.99 -14.01 6.18
C GLY A 38 7.59 -13.14 7.28
N LEU A 39 6.88 -12.09 7.67
CA LEU A 39 7.30 -11.22 8.79
C LEU A 39 7.34 -11.95 10.14
N LYS A 40 6.45 -12.93 10.37
CA LYS A 40 6.49 -13.81 11.55
C LYS A 40 7.71 -14.74 11.54
N LEU A 41 8.14 -15.23 10.37
CA LEU A 41 9.39 -15.99 10.26
C LEU A 41 10.61 -15.11 10.56
N LEU A 42 10.54 -13.83 10.18
CA LEU A 42 11.60 -12.86 10.48
C LEU A 42 11.75 -12.64 12.00
N THR A 43 10.65 -12.61 12.77
CA THR A 43 10.74 -12.53 14.24
C THR A 43 11.40 -13.75 14.88
N LYS A 44 11.38 -14.90 14.18
CA LYS A 44 12.07 -16.13 14.56
C LYS A 44 13.51 -16.23 14.01
N LYS A 45 14.07 -15.13 13.50
CA LYS A 45 15.41 -15.06 12.87
C LYS A 45 15.58 -15.98 11.65
N ARG A 46 14.49 -16.42 11.01
CA ARG A 46 14.51 -17.23 9.77
C ARG A 46 14.47 -16.33 8.55
N GLU A 47 15.54 -15.56 8.32
CA GLU A 47 15.58 -14.47 7.35
C GLU A 47 15.32 -14.91 5.90
N THR A 48 15.97 -15.98 5.44
CA THR A 48 15.77 -16.49 4.07
C THR A 48 14.35 -17.01 3.86
N SER A 49 13.80 -17.76 4.81
CA SER A 49 12.42 -18.26 4.73
C SER A 49 11.39 -17.12 4.81
N ALA A 50 11.68 -16.09 5.63
CA ALA A 50 10.88 -14.88 5.68
C ALA A 50 10.87 -14.18 4.31
N GLY A 51 12.04 -14.02 3.71
CA GLY A 51 12.19 -13.48 2.37
C GLY A 51 11.41 -14.30 1.34
N ALA A 52 11.52 -15.63 1.37
CA ALA A 52 10.82 -16.51 0.43
C ALA A 52 9.30 -16.36 0.51
N ALA A 53 8.73 -16.32 1.72
CA ALA A 53 7.30 -16.07 1.89
C ALA A 53 6.89 -14.68 1.36
N VAL A 54 7.69 -13.63 1.60
CA VAL A 54 7.45 -12.31 1.01
C VAL A 54 7.54 -12.38 -0.52
N GLY A 55 8.54 -13.06 -1.09
CA GLY A 55 8.69 -13.26 -2.53
C GLY A 55 7.48 -13.95 -3.16
N ILE A 56 6.96 -15.00 -2.52
CA ILE A 56 5.71 -15.65 -2.95
C ILE A 56 4.54 -14.66 -2.92
N SER A 57 4.42 -13.83 -1.88
CA SER A 57 3.35 -12.82 -1.83
C SER A 57 3.43 -11.82 -2.99
N ILE A 58 4.64 -11.46 -3.45
CA ILE A 58 4.87 -10.56 -4.58
C ILE A 58 4.42 -11.21 -5.89
N VAL A 59 4.71 -12.51 -6.08
CA VAL A 59 4.25 -13.25 -7.27
C VAL A 59 2.72 -13.36 -7.29
N LEU A 60 2.10 -13.66 -6.14
CA LEU A 60 0.64 -13.71 -6.03
C LEU A 60 0.00 -12.34 -6.34
N LYS A 61 0.61 -11.27 -5.85
CA LYS A 61 0.22 -9.90 -6.19
C LYS A 61 1.38 -8.94 -5.96
N ILE A 62 1.81 -8.28 -7.02
CA ILE A 62 2.96 -7.35 -7.01
C ILE A 62 2.83 -6.21 -5.98
N ILE A 63 1.64 -5.99 -5.44
CA ILE A 63 1.34 -4.98 -4.42
C ILE A 63 2.24 -5.07 -3.19
N THR A 64 2.81 -6.23 -2.85
CA THR A 64 3.72 -6.39 -1.69
C THR A 64 5.20 -6.10 -2.01
N LEU A 65 5.54 -5.76 -3.26
CA LEU A 65 6.87 -5.36 -3.71
C LEU A 65 7.56 -4.28 -2.85
N PRO A 66 6.83 -3.29 -2.26
CA PRO A 66 7.43 -2.32 -1.33
C PRO A 66 8.30 -2.93 -0.23
N LEU A 67 7.98 -4.14 0.25
CA LEU A 67 8.81 -4.83 1.26
C LEU A 67 10.20 -5.19 0.71
N ALA A 68 10.29 -5.63 -0.55
CA ALA A 68 11.59 -5.94 -1.18
C ALA A 68 12.45 -4.67 -1.29
N ILE A 69 11.85 -3.54 -1.68
CA ILE A 69 12.52 -2.23 -1.74
C ILE A 69 13.09 -1.85 -0.37
N LEU A 70 12.28 -2.00 0.70
CA LEU A 70 12.71 -1.73 2.07
C LEU A 70 13.90 -2.59 2.49
N PHE A 71 13.80 -3.92 2.33
CA PHE A 71 14.85 -4.83 2.80
C PHE A 71 16.16 -4.64 2.01
N ALA A 72 16.07 -4.33 0.71
CA ALA A 72 17.23 -3.93 -0.08
C ALA A 72 17.85 -2.63 0.43
N ALA A 73 17.05 -1.58 0.67
CA ALA A 73 17.53 -0.31 1.21
C ALA A 73 18.20 -0.45 2.59
N ARG A 74 17.69 -1.38 3.40
CA ARG A 74 18.26 -1.72 4.72
C ARG A 74 19.52 -2.59 4.63
N ARG A 75 19.86 -3.14 3.46
CA ARG A 75 20.94 -4.12 3.24
C ARG A 75 20.73 -5.43 3.99
N ASP A 76 19.47 -5.84 4.16
CA ASP A 76 19.10 -7.10 4.80
C ASP A 76 19.22 -8.26 3.76
N TRP A 77 20.44 -8.50 3.26
CA TRP A 77 20.68 -9.31 2.04
C TRP A 77 20.21 -10.76 2.13
N ARG A 78 20.19 -11.36 3.32
CA ARG A 78 19.62 -12.70 3.51
C ARG A 78 18.12 -12.74 3.23
N ILE A 79 17.40 -11.68 3.61
CA ILE A 79 15.98 -11.53 3.31
C ILE A 79 15.81 -11.29 1.81
N VAL A 80 16.63 -10.42 1.20
CA VAL A 80 16.58 -10.15 -0.25
C VAL A 80 16.83 -11.42 -1.06
N ALA A 81 17.85 -12.21 -0.71
CA ALA A 81 18.10 -13.50 -1.33
C ALA A 81 16.90 -14.45 -1.17
N GLY A 82 16.30 -14.50 0.02
CA GLY A 82 15.04 -15.20 0.25
C GLY A 82 13.92 -14.74 -0.67
N ILE A 83 13.73 -13.43 -0.85
CA ILE A 83 12.71 -12.86 -1.75
C ILE A 83 12.95 -13.33 -3.18
N LEU A 84 14.19 -13.27 -3.67
CA LEU A 84 14.53 -13.74 -5.02
C LEU A 84 14.23 -15.24 -5.19
N ILE A 85 14.54 -16.06 -4.18
CA ILE A 85 14.19 -17.49 -4.17
C ILE A 85 12.67 -17.67 -4.22
N GLY A 86 11.92 -16.94 -3.40
CA GLY A 86 10.46 -17.00 -3.36
C GLY A 86 9.80 -16.57 -4.67
N VAL A 87 10.34 -15.52 -5.30
CA VAL A 87 9.89 -15.04 -6.62
C VAL A 87 10.18 -16.09 -7.69
N ALA A 88 11.42 -16.58 -7.76
CA ALA A 88 11.80 -17.61 -8.72
C ALA A 88 10.95 -18.87 -8.54
N ALA A 89 10.78 -19.35 -7.31
CA ALA A 89 9.92 -20.49 -7.01
C ALA A 89 8.46 -20.21 -7.44
N GLY A 90 7.88 -19.06 -7.08
CA GLY A 90 6.51 -18.73 -7.45
C GLY A 90 6.29 -18.63 -8.97
N VAL A 91 7.27 -18.13 -9.72
CA VAL A 91 7.20 -17.97 -11.18
C VAL A 91 7.41 -19.29 -11.92
N PHE A 92 8.30 -20.16 -11.44
CA PHE A 92 8.69 -21.38 -12.15
C PHE A 92 8.02 -22.66 -11.62
N LEU A 93 7.46 -22.67 -10.41
CA LEU A 93 6.74 -23.85 -9.90
C LEU A 93 5.58 -24.30 -10.82
N PRO A 94 4.78 -23.39 -11.43
CA PRO A 94 3.73 -23.81 -12.37
C PRO A 94 4.28 -24.50 -13.64
N ALA A 95 5.57 -24.33 -13.98
CA ALA A 95 6.18 -25.01 -15.13
C ALA A 95 6.22 -26.54 -14.97
N PHE A 96 6.22 -27.07 -13.73
CA PHE A 96 6.13 -28.51 -13.47
C PHE A 96 4.73 -29.08 -13.78
N VAL A 97 3.71 -28.22 -13.89
CA VAL A 97 2.33 -28.61 -14.22
C VAL A 97 2.03 -28.31 -15.70
N PHE A 98 2.40 -27.14 -16.18
CA PHE A 98 2.05 -26.67 -17.53
C PHE A 98 3.13 -26.91 -18.59
N GLY A 99 4.34 -27.30 -18.18
CA GLY A 99 5.52 -27.31 -19.04
C GLY A 99 6.22 -25.95 -19.09
N PHE A 100 7.55 -25.94 -19.26
CA PHE A 100 8.37 -24.73 -19.26
C PHE A 100 8.00 -23.74 -20.36
N GLU A 101 7.75 -24.22 -21.58
CA GLU A 101 7.41 -23.35 -22.72
C GLU A 101 6.10 -22.60 -22.47
N ARG A 102 5.05 -23.31 -22.03
CA ARG A 102 3.75 -22.71 -21.73
C ARG A 102 3.83 -21.75 -20.55
N ASN A 103 4.57 -22.10 -19.51
CA ASN A 103 4.77 -21.21 -18.36
C ASN A 103 5.48 -19.91 -18.79
N TRP A 104 6.54 -20.02 -19.60
CA TRP A 104 7.26 -18.86 -20.11
C TRP A 104 6.36 -17.98 -20.98
N PHE A 105 5.53 -18.58 -21.83
CA PHE A 105 4.52 -17.84 -22.58
C PHE A 105 3.59 -17.02 -21.67
N TYR A 106 3.10 -17.59 -20.56
CA TYR A 106 2.27 -16.84 -19.61
C TYR A 106 3.00 -15.70 -18.91
N VAL A 107 4.27 -15.91 -18.53
CA VAL A 107 5.11 -14.87 -17.91
C VAL A 107 5.36 -13.72 -18.89
N ASP A 108 5.76 -14.03 -20.13
CA ASP A 108 6.01 -13.04 -21.18
C ASP A 108 4.72 -12.28 -21.54
N TYR A 109 3.60 -12.99 -21.68
CA TYR A 109 2.30 -12.40 -21.92
C TYR A 109 1.91 -11.43 -20.79
N TRP A 110 2.05 -11.83 -19.52
CA TRP A 110 1.78 -10.96 -18.39
C TRP A 110 2.70 -9.72 -18.40
N PHE A 111 3.99 -9.90 -18.66
CA PHE A 111 4.94 -8.79 -18.69
C PHE A 111 4.59 -7.77 -19.78
N LYS A 112 4.32 -8.22 -21.00
CA LYS A 112 3.94 -7.35 -22.13
C LYS A 112 2.61 -6.62 -21.88
N ASN A 113 1.61 -7.31 -21.35
CA ASN A 113 0.26 -6.76 -21.24
C ASN A 113 -0.03 -6.02 -19.92
N VAL A 114 0.71 -6.33 -18.85
CA VAL A 114 0.49 -5.75 -17.51
C VAL A 114 1.60 -4.78 -17.11
N VAL A 115 2.86 -5.10 -17.37
CA VAL A 115 4.01 -4.26 -16.95
C VAL A 115 4.34 -3.21 -18.00
N LEU A 116 4.43 -3.61 -19.27
CA LEU A 116 4.80 -2.69 -20.36
C LEU A 116 3.62 -1.91 -20.93
N SER A 117 2.38 -2.33 -20.66
CA SER A 117 1.22 -1.60 -21.14
C SER A 117 1.15 -0.22 -20.49
N THR A 118 1.12 0.81 -21.32
CA THR A 118 1.05 2.21 -20.91
C THR A 118 -0.38 2.74 -20.86
N ASP A 119 -1.38 1.95 -21.30
CA ASP A 119 -2.76 2.43 -21.41
C ASP A 119 -3.68 1.75 -20.40
N VAL A 120 -3.57 2.19 -19.14
CA VAL A 120 -4.45 1.77 -18.03
C VAL A 120 -5.92 2.01 -18.36
N ALA A 121 -6.24 3.03 -19.16
CA ALA A 121 -7.62 3.32 -19.57
C ALA A 121 -8.14 2.33 -20.63
N ALA A 122 -7.28 1.89 -21.55
CA ALA A 122 -7.65 0.89 -22.56
C ALA A 122 -7.71 -0.55 -22.01
N ASN A 123 -6.90 -0.86 -20.99
CA ASN A 123 -6.76 -2.21 -20.47
C ASN A 123 -7.73 -2.60 -19.36
N TYR A 124 -8.46 -1.64 -18.78
CA TYR A 124 -9.40 -1.90 -17.69
C TYR A 124 -10.78 -1.36 -18.06
N ASN A 125 -11.70 -2.28 -18.41
CA ASN A 125 -13.10 -2.00 -18.78
C ASN A 125 -13.91 -1.17 -17.75
N TRP A 126 -13.36 -0.93 -16.56
CA TRP A 126 -14.02 -0.22 -15.46
C TRP A 126 -13.63 1.26 -15.38
N GLY A 127 -12.71 1.72 -16.25
CA GLY A 127 -12.31 3.11 -16.39
C GLY A 127 -11.67 3.74 -15.15
N PHE A 128 -11.54 5.06 -15.15
CA PHE A 128 -10.98 5.80 -14.03
C PHE A 128 -11.93 5.88 -12.82
N LYS A 129 -13.23 5.67 -12.96
CA LYS A 129 -14.22 5.86 -11.87
C LYS A 129 -14.07 4.92 -10.68
N PHE A 130 -13.57 3.70 -10.91
CA PHE A 130 -13.34 2.71 -9.84
C PHE A 130 -11.87 2.54 -9.45
N ASN A 131 -10.98 3.32 -10.07
CA ASN A 131 -9.54 3.31 -9.79
C ASN A 131 -9.15 4.43 -8.83
N PHE A 132 -8.62 4.09 -7.67
CA PHE A 132 -8.18 5.00 -6.61
C PHE A 132 -6.65 5.15 -6.56
N SER A 133 -5.95 4.87 -7.66
CA SER A 133 -4.51 5.06 -7.75
C SER A 133 -4.17 6.55 -7.88
N PRO A 134 -2.93 6.96 -7.53
CA PRO A 134 -2.46 8.31 -7.83
C PRO A 134 -2.56 8.67 -9.31
N GLU A 135 -2.34 7.71 -10.21
CA GLU A 135 -2.51 7.92 -11.65
C GLU A 135 -3.95 8.29 -12.00
N ALA A 136 -4.93 7.54 -11.50
CA ALA A 136 -6.34 7.86 -11.73
C ALA A 136 -6.73 9.23 -11.16
N GLN A 137 -6.16 9.62 -10.01
CA GLN A 137 -6.37 10.96 -9.47
C GLN A 137 -5.85 12.06 -10.38
N LEU A 138 -4.64 11.87 -10.93
CA LEU A 138 -4.07 12.85 -11.85
C LEU A 138 -4.92 12.95 -13.13
N PHE A 139 -5.40 11.85 -13.68
CA PHE A 139 -6.34 11.89 -14.80
C PHE A 139 -7.65 12.62 -14.45
N ARG A 140 -8.26 12.35 -13.28
CA ARG A 140 -9.50 13.03 -12.86
C ARG A 140 -9.33 14.54 -12.70
N PHE A 141 -8.17 15.00 -12.24
CA PHE A 141 -7.91 16.44 -12.06
C PHE A 141 -7.44 17.12 -13.34
N PHE A 142 -6.78 16.38 -14.24
CA PHE A 142 -6.09 16.96 -15.40
C PHE A 142 -6.60 16.52 -16.77
N SER A 143 -7.68 15.74 -16.84
CA SER A 143 -8.37 15.41 -18.09
C SER A 143 -9.86 15.20 -17.88
N ARG A 144 -10.61 15.19 -18.98
CA ARG A 144 -12.06 14.99 -18.95
C ARG A 144 -12.42 13.52 -18.86
N VAL A 145 -12.26 12.94 -17.66
CA VAL A 145 -12.66 11.56 -17.34
C VAL A 145 -13.65 11.53 -16.19
N PRO A 146 -14.60 10.56 -16.16
CA PRO A 146 -15.52 10.42 -15.04
C PRO A 146 -14.76 10.14 -13.73
N ALA A 147 -15.00 10.98 -12.72
CA ALA A 147 -14.40 10.83 -11.39
C ALA A 147 -15.20 9.84 -10.53
N PHE A 148 -16.52 9.90 -10.60
CA PHE A 148 -17.43 8.98 -9.94
C PHE A 148 -18.81 9.00 -10.63
N GLU A 149 -19.65 8.05 -10.26
CA GLU A 149 -21.04 7.93 -10.72
C GLU A 149 -21.97 7.92 -9.51
N ASN A 150 -23.09 8.64 -9.58
CA ASN A 150 -24.12 8.60 -8.55
C ASN A 150 -25.50 8.67 -9.20
N LYS A 151 -26.32 7.63 -8.96
CA LYS A 151 -27.67 7.46 -9.54
C LYS A 151 -27.68 7.53 -11.08
N GLY A 152 -26.71 6.88 -11.73
CA GLY A 152 -26.59 6.84 -13.20
C GLY A 152 -26.06 8.11 -13.85
N VAL A 153 -25.68 9.12 -13.06
CA VAL A 153 -25.07 10.36 -13.57
C VAL A 153 -23.57 10.34 -13.28
N GLU A 154 -22.77 10.61 -14.31
CA GLU A 154 -21.32 10.76 -14.21
C GLU A 154 -20.93 12.18 -13.78
N TYR A 155 -19.98 12.27 -12.85
CA TYR A 155 -19.46 13.54 -12.33
C TYR A 155 -17.97 13.67 -12.64
N TYR A 156 -17.53 14.89 -12.93
CA TYR A 156 -16.16 15.22 -13.31
C TYR A 156 -15.56 16.17 -12.27
N LEU A 157 -14.26 16.05 -12.01
CA LEU A 157 -13.50 16.87 -11.06
C LEU A 157 -12.29 17.56 -11.71
N MET A 158 -12.34 17.74 -13.04
CA MET A 158 -11.26 18.34 -13.81
C MET A 158 -11.05 19.79 -13.33
N ILE A 159 -9.80 20.12 -13.01
CA ILE A 159 -9.37 21.47 -12.62
C ILE A 159 -8.95 22.24 -13.88
N PHE A 160 -8.08 21.64 -14.69
CA PHE A 160 -7.66 22.13 -16.01
C PHE A 160 -7.17 20.95 -16.85
N GLU A 161 -6.97 21.12 -18.16
CA GLU A 161 -6.58 20.03 -19.05
C GLU A 161 -5.06 19.97 -19.28
N LEU A 162 -4.47 18.77 -19.21
CA LEU A 162 -3.07 18.49 -19.55
C LEU A 162 -2.97 17.38 -20.60
N PRO A 163 -1.91 17.36 -21.42
CA PRO A 163 -1.64 16.24 -22.32
C PRO A 163 -1.51 14.91 -21.56
N LYS A 164 -2.05 13.81 -22.13
CA LYS A 164 -2.02 12.45 -21.55
C LYS A 164 -0.60 12.03 -21.12
N GLN A 165 0.40 12.34 -21.94
CA GLN A 165 1.80 12.02 -21.68
C GLN A 165 2.33 12.71 -20.42
N THR A 166 1.92 13.96 -20.18
CA THR A 166 2.28 14.72 -18.98
C THR A 166 1.67 14.08 -17.74
N ILE A 167 0.39 13.70 -17.79
CA ILE A 167 -0.30 13.02 -16.69
C ILE A 167 0.40 11.69 -16.34
N GLN A 168 0.74 10.90 -17.35
CA GLN A 168 1.47 9.63 -17.18
C GLN A 168 2.88 9.85 -16.59
N LEU A 169 3.58 10.90 -16.99
CA LEU A 169 4.88 11.25 -16.41
C LEU A 169 4.75 11.63 -14.94
N LEU A 170 3.75 12.44 -14.59
CA LEU A 170 3.45 12.80 -13.20
C LEU A 170 3.10 11.57 -12.36
N ALA A 171 2.35 10.62 -12.91
CA ALA A 171 2.02 9.37 -12.23
C ALA A 171 3.29 8.53 -11.95
N LYS A 172 4.17 8.37 -12.95
CA LYS A 172 5.46 7.70 -12.78
C LYS A 172 6.34 8.41 -11.74
N ALA A 173 6.35 9.75 -11.75
CA ALA A 173 7.07 10.53 -10.74
C ALA A 173 6.51 10.31 -9.34
N ALA A 174 5.18 10.23 -9.17
CA ALA A 174 4.55 9.92 -7.89
C ALA A 174 4.95 8.51 -7.39
N PHE A 175 4.95 7.50 -8.25
CA PHE A 175 5.42 6.15 -7.89
C PHE A 175 6.90 6.14 -7.52
N ALA A 176 7.74 6.84 -8.27
CA ALA A 176 9.16 6.98 -7.97
C ALA A 176 9.39 7.68 -6.62
N LEU A 177 8.63 8.72 -6.30
CA LEU A 177 8.70 9.42 -5.01
C LEU A 177 8.30 8.52 -3.84
N MET A 178 7.26 7.69 -3.99
CA MET A 178 6.88 6.73 -2.95
C MET A 178 7.95 5.64 -2.75
N ALA A 179 8.54 5.12 -3.83
CA ALA A 179 9.66 4.20 -3.74
C ALA A 179 10.89 4.86 -3.08
N ALA A 180 11.19 6.10 -3.46
CA ALA A 180 12.26 6.90 -2.85
C ALA A 180 12.00 7.16 -1.37
N ALA A 181 10.76 7.39 -0.95
CA ALA A 181 10.40 7.54 0.47
C ALA A 181 10.70 6.24 1.26
N ILE A 182 10.40 5.07 0.70
CA ILE A 182 10.74 3.77 1.33
C ILE A 182 12.25 3.61 1.44
N VAL A 183 12.99 3.87 0.36
CA VAL A 183 14.46 3.78 0.34
C VAL A 183 15.07 4.74 1.36
N PHE A 184 14.60 6.00 1.37
CA PHE A 184 15.03 7.03 2.30
C PHE A 184 14.76 6.61 3.75
N TYR A 185 13.56 6.13 4.07
CA TYR A 185 13.24 5.63 5.41
C TYR A 185 14.17 4.48 5.82
N GLY A 186 14.32 3.48 4.94
CA GLY A 186 15.15 2.30 5.16
C GLY A 186 16.61 2.66 5.42
N ALA A 187 17.16 3.62 4.67
CA ALA A 187 18.53 4.10 4.85
C ALA A 187 18.67 4.98 6.12
N ARG A 188 17.77 5.95 6.32
CA ARG A 188 17.84 6.95 7.39
C ARG A 188 17.68 6.37 8.80
N TYR A 189 16.81 5.38 8.95
CA TYR A 189 16.51 4.76 10.25
C TYR A 189 17.10 3.35 10.38
N ARG A 190 18.04 2.96 9.51
CA ARG A 190 18.67 1.64 9.56
C ARG A 190 19.30 1.30 10.91
N LYS A 191 19.97 2.30 11.51
CA LYS A 191 20.69 2.19 12.79
C LYS A 191 19.81 2.51 14.03
N SER A 192 18.54 2.86 13.84
CA SER A 192 17.61 3.11 14.93
C SER A 192 17.17 1.79 15.58
N SER A 193 16.45 1.87 16.70
CA SER A 193 15.88 0.68 17.37
C SER A 193 15.07 -0.19 16.40
N GLU A 194 14.98 -1.49 16.68
CA GLU A 194 14.28 -2.43 15.80
C GLU A 194 12.84 -2.01 15.49
N LEU A 195 12.14 -1.46 16.49
CA LEU A 195 10.79 -0.94 16.34
C LEU A 195 10.71 0.17 15.29
N ILE A 196 11.63 1.13 15.31
CA ILE A 196 11.60 2.28 14.39
C ILE A 196 12.17 1.91 13.03
N GLY A 197 13.37 1.33 13.02
CA GLY A 197 14.08 1.02 11.79
C GLY A 197 13.37 -0.06 10.97
N LYS A 198 13.12 -1.23 11.59
CA LYS A 198 12.58 -2.40 10.89
C LYS A 198 11.06 -2.35 10.82
N TRP A 199 10.39 -2.29 11.98
CA TRP A 199 8.93 -2.38 12.02
C TRP A 199 8.22 -1.12 11.54
N GLY A 200 8.80 0.06 11.77
CA GLY A 200 8.30 1.31 11.17
C GLY A 200 8.47 1.33 9.65
N GLY A 201 9.56 0.76 9.12
CA GLY A 201 9.76 0.61 7.68
C GLY A 201 8.73 -0.35 7.06
N VAL A 202 8.45 -1.47 7.74
CA VAL A 202 7.40 -2.43 7.34
C VAL A 202 6.03 -1.76 7.36
N ALA A 203 5.71 -0.99 8.41
CA ALA A 203 4.46 -0.24 8.50
C ALA A 203 4.34 0.80 7.37
N LEU A 204 5.44 1.50 7.04
CA LEU A 204 5.47 2.45 5.93
C LEU A 204 5.15 1.73 4.60
N CYS A 205 5.76 0.57 4.36
CA CYS A 205 5.47 -0.24 3.18
C CYS A 205 3.99 -0.57 3.09
N PHE A 206 3.40 -1.16 4.14
CA PHE A 206 1.96 -1.49 4.16
C PHE A 206 1.06 -0.27 4.00
N SER A 207 1.47 0.90 4.52
CA SER A 207 0.72 2.13 4.29
C SER A 207 0.70 2.50 2.81
N LEU A 208 1.81 2.39 2.09
CA LEU A 208 1.92 2.80 0.68
C LEU A 208 1.43 1.74 -0.31
N MET A 209 1.44 0.45 0.07
CA MET A 209 1.06 -0.68 -0.80
C MET A 209 -0.21 -0.44 -1.63
N PRO A 210 -1.35 0.02 -1.07
CA PRO A 210 -2.57 0.20 -1.84
C PRO A 210 -2.41 1.19 -2.99
N ILE A 211 -1.60 2.23 -2.83
CA ILE A 211 -1.49 3.34 -3.79
C ILE A 211 -0.22 3.28 -4.66
N MET A 212 0.62 2.26 -4.49
CA MET A 212 1.79 1.99 -5.35
C MET A 212 1.46 1.10 -6.56
N SER A 213 0.18 1.04 -6.95
CA SER A 213 -0.28 0.30 -8.13
C SER A 213 -0.90 1.29 -9.13
N PRO A 214 -0.73 1.08 -10.45
CA PRO A 214 -1.45 1.85 -11.46
C PRO A 214 -2.97 1.65 -11.37
N VAL A 215 -3.41 0.51 -10.84
CA VAL A 215 -4.82 0.20 -10.60
C VAL A 215 -5.05 -0.18 -9.14
N THR A 216 -5.72 0.71 -8.43
CA THR A 216 -6.08 0.53 -7.03
C THR A 216 -7.58 0.46 -6.88
N GLN A 217 -8.10 -0.56 -6.21
CA GLN A 217 -9.51 -0.63 -5.85
C GLN A 217 -9.69 -0.53 -4.34
N LYS A 218 -10.89 -0.16 -3.84
CA LYS A 218 -11.11 0.02 -2.39
C LYS A 218 -10.75 -1.22 -1.56
N HIS A 219 -10.94 -2.42 -2.10
CA HIS A 219 -10.58 -3.68 -1.43
C HIS A 219 -9.07 -3.91 -1.29
N TYR A 220 -8.20 -3.08 -1.91
CA TYR A 220 -6.75 -3.13 -1.73
C TYR A 220 -6.33 -2.54 -0.38
N PHE A 221 -7.12 -1.63 0.19
CA PHE A 221 -6.82 -0.93 1.43
C PHE A 221 -6.89 -1.83 2.67
N VAL A 222 -7.29 -3.10 2.53
CA VAL A 222 -7.11 -4.11 3.58
C VAL A 222 -5.63 -4.27 3.96
N MET A 223 -4.72 -3.99 3.02
CA MET A 223 -3.27 -4.00 3.24
C MET A 223 -2.79 -2.95 4.26
N LEU A 224 -3.61 -1.95 4.61
CA LEU A 224 -3.26 -0.97 5.65
C LEU A 224 -3.21 -1.57 7.06
N LEU A 225 -3.79 -2.77 7.28
CA LEU A 225 -3.97 -3.33 8.61
C LEU A 225 -2.67 -3.39 9.46
N PRO A 226 -1.51 -3.84 8.95
CA PRO A 226 -0.28 -3.82 9.73
C PRO A 226 0.21 -2.41 10.08
N ALA A 227 -0.01 -1.43 9.18
CA ALA A 227 0.31 -0.04 9.44
C ALA A 227 -0.58 0.54 10.57
N HIS A 228 -1.87 0.18 10.58
CA HIS A 228 -2.78 0.53 11.67
C HIS A 228 -2.36 -0.09 13.01
N VAL A 229 -1.99 -1.37 13.02
CA VAL A 229 -1.43 -2.04 14.21
C VAL A 229 -0.22 -1.28 14.75
N PHE A 230 0.68 -0.85 13.87
CA PHE A 230 1.85 -0.09 14.25
C PHE A 230 1.49 1.26 14.89
N VAL A 231 0.68 2.10 14.24
CA VAL A 231 0.35 3.43 14.78
C VAL A 231 -0.49 3.36 16.06
N VAL A 232 -1.41 2.39 16.18
CA VAL A 232 -2.18 2.17 17.42
C VAL A 232 -1.26 1.68 18.54
N TYR A 233 -0.30 0.79 18.24
CA TYR A 233 0.71 0.38 19.21
C TYR A 233 1.54 1.57 19.71
N LEU A 234 2.02 2.43 18.80
CA LEU A 234 2.77 3.62 19.20
C LEU A 234 1.94 4.59 20.04
N TRP A 235 0.69 4.84 19.63
CA TRP A 235 -0.20 5.73 20.36
C TRP A 235 -0.53 5.19 21.75
N HIS A 236 -1.01 3.94 21.84
CA HIS A 236 -1.54 3.41 23.09
C HIS A 236 -0.45 2.84 24.01
N ARG A 237 0.53 2.12 23.45
CA ARG A 237 1.53 1.39 24.25
C ARG A 237 2.79 2.17 24.53
N LEU A 238 3.30 2.90 23.54
CA LEU A 238 4.41 3.82 23.77
C LEU A 238 3.94 5.21 24.20
N GLN A 239 2.64 5.43 24.29
CA GLN A 239 2.04 6.69 24.73
C GLN A 239 2.58 7.90 23.98
N LEU A 240 2.90 7.76 22.68
CA LEU A 240 3.48 8.84 21.90
C LEU A 240 2.59 10.10 21.96
N LYS A 241 3.11 11.18 22.57
CA LYS A 241 2.38 12.42 22.85
C LYS A 241 2.44 13.47 21.73
N ASP A 242 3.19 13.20 20.66
CA ASP A 242 3.35 14.15 19.56
C ASP A 242 2.01 14.51 18.90
N LYS A 243 1.67 15.80 18.92
CA LYS A 243 0.38 16.31 18.41
C LYS A 243 0.22 16.09 16.90
N TRP A 244 1.30 16.20 16.14
CA TRP A 244 1.27 16.05 14.69
C TRP A 244 1.06 14.59 14.28
N PHE A 245 1.74 13.65 14.93
CA PHE A 245 1.49 12.22 14.77
C PHE A 245 0.00 11.88 14.99
N ARG A 246 -0.57 12.34 16.12
CA ARG A 246 -1.98 12.09 16.45
C ARG A 246 -2.93 12.72 15.45
N PHE A 247 -2.68 13.97 15.07
CA PHE A 247 -3.46 14.69 14.06
C PHE A 247 -3.45 13.94 12.72
N LEU A 248 -2.28 13.51 12.24
CA LEU A 248 -2.15 12.79 10.96
C LEU A 248 -2.91 11.45 10.98
N VAL A 249 -2.86 10.69 12.08
CA VAL A 249 -3.61 9.44 12.22
C VAL A 249 -5.13 9.68 12.24
N VAL A 250 -5.58 10.73 12.95
CA VAL A 250 -7.02 11.09 12.99
C VAL A 250 -7.47 11.60 11.61
N ALA A 251 -6.70 12.47 10.98
CA ALA A 251 -7.01 12.99 9.65
C ALA A 251 -7.05 11.88 8.59
N HIS A 252 -6.12 10.91 8.65
CA HIS A 252 -6.20 9.67 7.86
C HIS A 252 -7.55 8.97 8.07
N PHE A 253 -7.94 8.71 9.32
CA PHE A 253 -9.18 8.01 9.64
C PHE A 253 -10.41 8.77 9.13
N LEU A 254 -10.44 10.09 9.30
CA LEU A 254 -11.54 10.95 8.84
C LEU A 254 -11.65 10.96 7.32
N LEU A 255 -10.55 11.17 6.59
CA LEU A 255 -10.55 11.15 5.12
C LEU A 255 -10.98 9.78 4.57
N MET A 256 -10.47 8.68 5.14
CA MET A 256 -10.88 7.35 4.73
C MET A 256 -12.37 7.09 5.02
N THR A 257 -12.89 7.56 6.16
CA THR A 257 -14.33 7.44 6.50
C THR A 257 -15.20 8.26 5.56
N ALA A 258 -14.75 9.46 5.20
CA ALA A 258 -15.47 10.36 4.32
C ALA A 258 -15.66 9.80 2.90
N THR A 259 -14.96 8.74 2.51
CA THR A 259 -15.09 8.06 1.19
C THR A 259 -16.12 6.92 1.19
N THR A 260 -16.80 6.72 2.31
CA THR A 260 -17.80 5.67 2.53
C THR A 260 -19.21 6.24 2.48
N ASN A 261 -20.21 5.36 2.37
CA ASN A 261 -21.62 5.76 2.42
C ASN A 261 -22.07 6.20 3.82
N ALA A 262 -21.22 6.11 4.85
CA ALA A 262 -21.54 6.58 6.20
C ALA A 262 -21.78 8.10 6.25
N VAL A 263 -21.21 8.87 5.31
CA VAL A 263 -21.46 10.31 5.15
C VAL A 263 -22.48 10.62 4.03
N GLY A 264 -23.20 9.60 3.55
CA GLY A 264 -24.08 9.67 2.39
C GLY A 264 -23.40 9.24 1.08
N SER A 265 -24.18 8.69 0.15
CA SER A 265 -23.66 8.14 -1.11
C SER A 265 -22.98 9.20 -1.99
N PHE A 266 -23.58 10.40 -2.08
CA PHE A 266 -23.04 11.47 -2.91
C PHE A 266 -21.79 12.12 -2.29
N PRO A 267 -21.79 12.62 -1.03
CA PRO A 267 -20.57 13.14 -0.41
C PRO A 267 -19.45 12.10 -0.35
N GLY A 268 -19.80 10.83 -0.07
CA GLY A 268 -18.87 9.71 -0.10
C GLY A 268 -18.21 9.52 -1.46
N ALA A 269 -18.99 9.58 -2.54
CA ALA A 269 -18.50 9.48 -3.90
C ALA A 269 -17.64 10.69 -4.31
N VAL A 270 -18.03 11.92 -3.91
CA VAL A 270 -17.23 13.13 -4.14
C VAL A 270 -15.86 12.99 -3.47
N MET A 271 -15.82 12.62 -2.19
CA MET A 271 -14.58 12.44 -1.43
C MET A 271 -13.70 11.32 -2.01
N ALA A 272 -14.31 10.23 -2.47
CA ALA A 272 -13.60 9.13 -3.12
C ALA A 272 -13.02 9.58 -4.48
N GLY A 273 -13.80 10.33 -5.27
CA GLY A 273 -13.41 10.92 -6.55
C GLY A 273 -12.27 11.94 -6.40
N ALA A 274 -12.35 12.78 -5.37
CA ALA A 274 -11.33 13.78 -5.01
C ALA A 274 -10.07 13.18 -4.36
N GLY A 275 -10.03 11.85 -4.17
CA GLY A 275 -8.80 11.15 -3.76
C GLY A 275 -8.64 11.01 -2.26
N GLY A 276 -9.72 11.10 -1.48
CA GLY A 276 -9.68 10.96 -0.03
C GLY A 276 -8.97 9.69 0.45
N LEU A 277 -9.04 8.59 -0.32
CA LEU A 277 -8.28 7.37 -0.06
C LEU A 277 -6.76 7.54 -0.26
N VAL A 278 -6.34 8.21 -1.34
CA VAL A 278 -4.92 8.48 -1.62
C VAL A 278 -4.35 9.43 -0.57
N TRP A 279 -5.03 10.56 -0.35
CA TRP A 279 -4.61 11.57 0.63
C TRP A 279 -4.59 10.99 2.05
N GLY A 280 -5.63 10.25 2.44
CA GLY A 280 -5.68 9.55 3.72
C GLY A 280 -4.47 8.64 3.89
N THR A 281 -4.16 7.80 2.89
CA THR A 281 -2.99 6.92 2.94
C THR A 281 -1.68 7.69 3.08
N LEU A 282 -1.47 8.78 2.34
CA LEU A 282 -0.26 9.60 2.45
C LEU A 282 -0.13 10.24 3.84
N LEU A 283 -1.24 10.63 4.49
CA LEU A 283 -1.22 11.11 5.87
C LEU A 283 -0.79 10.03 6.86
N LEU A 284 -1.22 8.78 6.67
CA LEU A 284 -0.76 7.65 7.49
C LEU A 284 0.74 7.40 7.31
N SER A 285 1.23 7.42 6.07
CA SER A 285 2.67 7.33 5.80
C SER A 285 3.46 8.46 6.45
N ALA A 286 2.95 9.70 6.40
CA ALA A 286 3.53 10.85 7.07
C ALA A 286 3.53 10.69 8.60
N ALA A 287 2.48 10.11 9.18
CA ALA A 287 2.42 9.81 10.62
C ALA A 287 3.53 8.83 11.03
N ILE A 288 3.80 7.81 10.21
CA ILE A 288 4.87 6.84 10.46
C ILE A 288 6.25 7.53 10.41
N PHE A 289 6.49 8.41 9.44
CA PHE A 289 7.70 9.23 9.39
C PHE A 289 7.85 10.14 10.62
N ARG A 290 6.76 10.80 11.03
CA ARG A 290 6.75 11.69 12.19
C ARG A 290 7.08 10.93 13.46
N ALA A 291 6.47 9.77 13.66
CA ALA A 291 6.74 8.90 14.80
C ALA A 291 8.21 8.43 14.82
N ALA A 292 8.75 8.03 13.68
CA ALA A 292 10.15 7.65 13.56
C ALA A 292 11.09 8.80 13.95
N HIS A 293 10.80 10.02 13.49
CA HIS A 293 11.58 11.19 13.87
C HIS A 293 11.55 11.43 15.38
N CYS A 294 10.37 11.46 16.00
CA CYS A 294 10.22 11.69 17.45
C CYS A 294 10.92 10.61 18.30
N LEU A 295 10.79 9.34 17.92
CA LEU A 295 11.33 8.21 18.68
C LEU A 295 12.80 7.89 18.35
N SER A 296 13.39 8.57 17.36
CA SER A 296 14.81 8.42 17.01
C SER A 296 15.74 9.42 17.71
N LYS A 297 15.18 10.45 18.36
CA LYS A 297 15.98 11.41 19.14
C LYS A 297 16.48 10.75 20.42
N PRO A 298 17.75 10.96 20.82
CA PRO A 298 18.23 10.56 22.13
C PRO A 298 17.45 11.29 23.23
N GLU A 299 17.19 10.63 24.35
CA GLU A 299 16.32 10.99 25.49
C GLU A 299 16.51 12.39 26.14
N LYS A 300 17.38 13.25 25.62
CA LYS A 300 17.73 14.54 26.25
C LYS A 300 16.77 15.71 25.96
N ASP A 301 15.76 15.55 25.10
CA ASP A 301 14.87 16.64 24.68
C ASP A 301 13.35 16.33 24.84
N ILE A 302 12.94 15.54 25.84
CA ILE A 302 11.51 15.30 26.16
C ILE A 302 11.19 15.76 27.58
#